data_AF-A0A9E1Y0E1-F1
#
_entry.id   AF-A0A9E1Y0E1-F1
#
_cell.length_a   1.000
_cell.length_b   1.000
_cell.length_c   1.000
_cell.angle_alpha   90.00
_cell.angle_beta   90.00
_cell.angle_gamma   90.00
#
_symmetry.space_group_name_H-M   'P 1'
#
loop_
_entity.id
_entity.type
_entity.pdbx_description
1 polymer ?
#
loop_
_entity_poly.entity_id
_entity_poly.type
_entity_poly.pdbx_seq_one_letter_code
_entity_poly.pdbx_strand_id
1 'polypeptide(L)' 'LEEWNIPLGRLGTPQDIGSACVYLASDAASWVSGEILRVGGGAKPK' A
#
# COMPACT_ATOMS: atom_id res chain seq x y z
N LEU A 1 -7.70 8.34 -12.97
CA LEU A 1 -8.33 7.02 -12.74
C LEU A 1 -8.50 6.23 -14.05
N GLU A 2 -8.60 6.86 -15.21
CA GLU A 2 -8.76 6.13 -16.49
C GLU A 2 -7.48 5.39 -16.95
N GLU A 3 -6.31 5.90 -16.55
CA GLU A 3 -4.99 5.32 -16.84
C GLU A 3 -4.66 4.11 -15.95
N TRP A 4 -5.03 4.13 -14.68
CA TRP A 4 -4.77 3.08 -13.70
C TRP A 4 -6.09 2.46 -13.24
N ASN A 5 -6.28 1.16 -13.44
CA ASN A 5 -7.44 0.46 -12.90
C ASN A 5 -7.26 0.24 -11.39
N ILE A 6 -7.83 1.13 -10.56
CA ILE A 6 -7.75 1.07 -9.08
C ILE A 6 -9.08 0.58 -8.51
N PRO A 7 -9.22 -0.70 -8.12
CA PRO A 7 -10.46 -1.24 -7.56
C PRO A 7 -10.98 -0.51 -6.32
N LEU A 8 -10.09 0.09 -5.52
CA LEU A 8 -10.47 0.88 -4.34
C LEU A 8 -11.19 2.19 -4.70
N GLY A 9 -11.24 2.58 -5.98
CA GLY A 9 -12.05 3.69 -6.48
C GLY A 9 -11.51 5.09 -6.16
N ARG A 10 -10.31 5.19 -5.55
CA ARG A 10 -9.66 6.46 -5.22
C ARG A 10 -8.16 6.40 -5.43
N LEU A 11 -7.56 7.58 -5.60
CA LEU A 11 -6.11 7.71 -5.51
C LEU A 11 -5.64 7.52 -4.06
N GLY A 12 -4.40 7.06 -3.92
CA GLY A 12 -3.73 7.01 -2.63
C GLY A 12 -3.46 8.42 -2.10
N THR A 13 -3.42 8.54 -0.78
CA THR A 13 -3.00 9.74 -0.06
C THR A 13 -1.66 9.48 0.63
N PRO A 14 -0.93 10.52 1.05
CA PRO A 14 0.28 10.34 1.86
C PRO A 14 0.05 9.50 3.12
N GLN A 15 -1.15 9.58 3.71
CA GLN A 15 -1.52 8.80 4.90
C GLN A 15 -1.63 7.30 4.63
N ASP A 16 -1.97 6.87 3.40
CA ASP A 16 -2.01 5.44 3.06
C ASP A 16 -0.59 4.82 3.10
N ILE A 17 0.41 5.55 2.58
CA ILE A 17 1.82 5.14 2.66
C ILE A 17 2.33 5.24 4.10
N GLY A 18 2.03 6.35 4.78
CA GLY A 18 2.44 6.56 6.17
C GLY A 18 1.98 5.44 7.10
N SER A 19 0.72 5.00 6.97
CA SER A 19 0.17 3.90 7.77
C SER A 19 0.89 2.57 7.50
N ALA A 20 1.26 2.30 6.25
CA ALA A 20 2.04 1.11 5.91
C ALA A 20 3.48 1.17 6.49
N CYS A 21 4.10 2.35 6.49
CA CYS A 21 5.39 2.54 7.17
C CYS A 21 5.27 2.32 8.69
N VAL A 22 4.22 2.85 9.33
CA VAL A 22 3.97 2.62 10.77
C VAL A 22 3.79 1.13 11.05
N TYR A 23 3.02 0.41 10.24
CA TYR A 23 2.89 -1.05 10.38
C TYR A 23 4.26 -1.74 10.33
N LEU A 24 5.06 -1.47 9.29
CA LEU A 24 6.39 -2.09 9.13
C LEU A 24 7.37 -1.72 10.26
N ALA A 25 7.23 -0.54 10.86
CA ALA A 25 8.05 -0.10 11.98
C ALA A 25 7.55 -0.58 13.36
N SER A 26 6.36 -1.20 13.42
CA SER A 26 5.74 -1.63 14.67
C SER A 26 6.06 -3.10 15.00
N ASP A 27 5.83 -3.47 16.26
CA ASP A 27 5.95 -4.86 16.73
C ASP A 27 5.02 -5.83 15.98
N ALA A 28 3.95 -5.34 15.36
CA ALA A 28 3.04 -6.15 14.55
C ALA A 28 3.72 -6.73 13.29
N ALA A 29 4.81 -6.12 12.83
CA ALA A 29 5.63 -6.60 11.72
C ALA A 29 6.85 -7.43 12.16
N SER A 30 6.94 -7.86 13.44
CA SER A 30 8.10 -8.57 14.00
C SER A 30 8.52 -9.86 13.26
N TRP A 31 7.63 -10.45 12.47
CA TRP A 31 7.92 -11.63 11.65
C TRP A 31 7.85 -11.38 10.13
N VAL A 32 7.84 -10.11 9.72
CA VAL A 32 7.78 -9.72 8.30
C VAL A 32 9.12 -9.09 7.91
N SER A 33 9.88 -9.78 7.06
CA SER A 33 11.17 -9.31 6.56
C SER A 33 11.41 -9.82 5.14
N GLY A 34 12.12 -9.03 4.33
CA GLY A 34 12.42 -9.36 2.93
C GLY A 34 11.25 -9.20 1.96
N GLU A 35 10.12 -8.66 2.41
CA GLU A 35 8.89 -8.58 1.63
C GLU A 35 8.61 -7.19 1.05
N ILE A 36 7.86 -7.16 -0.06
CA ILE A 36 7.38 -5.93 -0.68
C ILE A 36 5.91 -5.72 -0.32
N LEU A 37 5.64 -4.74 0.55
CA LEU A 37 4.27 -4.33 0.87
C LEU A 37 3.74 -3.34 -0.19
N ARG A 38 2.98 -3.85 -1.17
CA ARG A 38 2.38 -3.01 -2.22
C ARG A 38 1.17 -2.23 -1.70
N VAL A 39 1.31 -0.92 -1.54
CA VAL A 39 0.22 0.00 -1.19
C VAL A 39 -0.27 0.72 -2.45
N GLY A 40 -1.24 0.14 -3.14
CA GLY A 40 -1.71 0.66 -4.44
C GLY A 40 -3.22 0.63 -4.64
N GLY A 41 -4.02 0.38 -3.60
CA GLY A 41 -5.48 0.27 -3.75
C GLY A 41 -5.92 -0.83 -4.74
N GLY A 42 -5.10 -1.86 -4.92
CA GLY A 42 -5.32 -2.94 -5.89
C GLY A 42 -4.95 -2.58 -7.34
N ALA A 43 -4.32 -1.43 -7.59
CA ALA A 43 -3.94 -0.98 -8.93
C ALA A 43 -3.06 -2.00 -9.64
N LYS A 44 -3.48 -2.42 -10.84
CA LYS A 44 -2.69 -3.23 -11.76
C LYS A 44 -2.38 -2.41 -13.02
N PRO A 45 -1.17 -2.53 -13.59
CA PRO A 45 -0.93 -2.07 -14.96
C PRO A 45 -1.95 -2.72 -15.89
N LYS A 46 -2.43 -1.98 -16.89
CA LYS A 46 -3.19 -2.57 -18.00
C LYS A 46 -2.27 -3.40 -18.88
#